data_AF-A0A1Y2AIT5-F1
#
_entry.id   AF-A0A1Y2AIT5-F1
#
_cell.length_a   1.000
_cell.length_b   1.000
_cell.length_c   1.000
_cell.angle_alpha   90.00
_cell.angle_beta   90.00
_cell.angle_gamma   90.00
#
_symmetry.space_group_name_H-M   'P 1'
#
loop_
_entity.id
_entity.type
_entity.pdbx_description
1 polymer ?
#
loop_
_entity_poly.entity_id
_entity_poly.type
_entity_poly.pdbx_seq_one_letter_code
_entity_poly.pdbx_strand_id
1 'polypeptide(L)'
;MALIDKNDKKVTAPKKPLIAINQRFVHDKEITLLLKEKILSFSNEDYIVKDVEGESYFKCKGKAFSIRDKKFLHDLDNNPILTIQNKIFSLKGQMTLYDGNDSSKVLGKITPNSLLVKKKLTVQFHNKTTGDIENDKNYVLRFEDCVYDFNKKASCPVLPSDFCLKSTNYKYYREHRGKIAEVKRFLKDIFVKDELIKYVVKILASTLTLGNKLRSILFFIDSGRNGKMTFTNMLRLALGDYAATPNVSLFLGKSVTADKPSPHMIDLNNSRVAICEEPDCR
;
A
#
# COMPACT_ATOMS: atom_id res chain seq x y z
N MET A 1 -9.52 22.64 -36.41
CA MET A 1 -10.79 21.92 -36.26
C MET A 1 -10.57 20.85 -35.19
N ALA A 2 -11.23 21.01 -34.05
CA ALA A 2 -10.85 20.40 -32.77
C ALA A 2 -10.93 18.86 -32.78
N LEU A 3 -9.85 18.20 -32.34
CA LEU A 3 -9.86 16.80 -31.94
C LEU A 3 -10.54 16.71 -30.58
N ILE A 4 -11.80 16.28 -30.59
CA ILE A 4 -12.54 15.94 -29.37
C ILE A 4 -11.90 14.68 -28.80
N ASP A 5 -11.22 14.83 -27.66
CA ASP A 5 -10.75 13.73 -26.83
C ASP A 5 -11.96 12.92 -26.34
N LYS A 6 -12.15 11.73 -26.94
CA LYS A 6 -13.29 10.85 -26.67
C LYS A 6 -13.04 9.83 -25.56
N ASN A 7 -12.00 9.97 -24.74
CA ASN A 7 -11.75 9.04 -23.64
C ASN A 7 -11.45 9.68 -22.29
N ASP A 8 -11.92 10.90 -22.06
CA ASP A 8 -12.05 11.45 -20.71
C ASP A 8 -13.29 10.83 -20.01
N LYS A 9 -13.26 9.51 -19.80
CA LYS A 9 -14.18 8.90 -18.84
C LYS A 9 -13.69 9.34 -17.46
N LYS A 10 -14.22 10.48 -17.00
CA LYS A 10 -14.17 10.91 -15.60
C LYS A 10 -14.25 9.68 -14.71
N VAL A 11 -13.27 9.50 -13.83
CA VAL A 11 -13.27 8.47 -12.79
C VAL A 11 -14.60 8.58 -12.05
N THR A 12 -15.59 7.78 -12.44
CA THR A 12 -16.90 7.79 -11.82
C THR A 12 -16.80 7.06 -10.50
N ALA A 13 -17.31 7.67 -9.43
CA ALA A 13 -17.42 7.03 -8.14
C ALA A 13 -18.08 5.63 -8.30
N PRO A 14 -17.61 4.62 -7.55
CA PRO A 14 -18.18 3.29 -7.63
C PRO A 14 -19.69 3.34 -7.35
N LYS A 15 -20.50 2.64 -8.16
CA LYS A 15 -21.98 2.61 -8.02
C LYS A 15 -22.43 2.20 -6.61
N LYS A 16 -21.60 1.46 -5.89
CA LYS A 16 -21.77 1.13 -4.47
C LYS A 16 -20.51 1.55 -3.73
N PRO A 17 -20.58 2.51 -2.80
CA PRO A 17 -19.42 2.92 -2.02
C PRO A 17 -18.95 1.78 -1.10
N LEU A 18 -17.65 1.75 -0.82
CA LEU A 18 -17.04 0.82 0.13
C LEU A 18 -17.13 1.44 1.53
N ILE A 19 -18.13 1.04 2.31
CA ILE A 19 -18.38 1.63 3.63
C ILE A 19 -18.07 0.61 4.73
N ALA A 20 -16.95 0.81 5.44
CA ALA A 20 -16.62 -0.01 6.62
C ALA A 20 -17.38 0.46 7.88
N ILE A 21 -17.50 1.78 8.08
CA ILE A 21 -18.00 2.37 9.33
C ILE A 21 -19.15 3.33 9.07
N ASN A 22 -18.87 4.47 8.44
CA ASN A 22 -19.86 5.50 8.15
C ASN A 22 -19.50 6.19 6.82
N GLN A 23 -20.52 6.53 6.03
CA GLN A 23 -20.37 7.22 4.75
C GLN A 23 -19.69 8.59 4.88
N ARG A 24 -19.82 9.27 6.03
CA ARG A 24 -19.21 10.59 6.28
C ARG A 24 -17.68 10.58 6.21
N PHE A 25 -17.05 9.42 6.29
CA PHE A 25 -15.60 9.23 6.19
C PHE A 25 -15.14 8.78 4.81
N VAL A 26 -16.05 8.74 3.82
CA VAL A 26 -15.73 8.42 2.43
C VAL A 26 -15.51 9.73 1.69
N HIS A 27 -14.28 9.95 1.24
CA HIS A 27 -13.88 11.14 0.50
C HIS A 27 -13.61 10.80 -0.97
N ASP A 28 -13.84 11.77 -1.86
CA ASP A 28 -13.59 11.70 -3.29
C ASP A 28 -12.13 12.03 -3.67
N LYS A 29 -11.38 12.58 -2.71
CA LYS A 29 -9.94 12.84 -2.80
C LYS A 29 -9.16 12.01 -1.78
N GLU A 30 -7.89 11.77 -2.08
CA GLU A 30 -6.95 11.17 -1.14
C GLU A 30 -6.70 12.13 0.04
N ILE A 31 -6.75 11.60 1.27
CA ILE A 31 -6.45 12.34 2.49
C ILE A 31 -5.34 11.60 3.24
N THR A 32 -4.21 12.28 3.40
CA THR A 32 -3.07 11.76 4.15
C THR A 32 -3.21 12.14 5.62
N LEU A 33 -3.42 11.14 6.47
CA LEU A 33 -3.55 11.32 7.91
C LEU A 33 -2.24 11.03 8.64
N LEU A 34 -1.84 11.97 9.49
CA LEU A 34 -0.70 11.90 10.39
C LEU A 34 -1.17 11.59 11.80
N LEU A 35 -0.65 10.51 12.37
CA LEU A 35 -0.75 10.23 13.80
C LEU A 35 0.43 10.89 14.50
N LYS A 36 0.20 12.01 15.18
CA LYS A 36 1.24 12.72 15.92
C LYS A 36 1.15 12.39 17.41
N GLU A 37 2.19 11.79 17.96
CA GLU A 37 2.32 11.62 19.41
C GLU A 37 2.64 12.98 20.06
N LYS A 38 2.01 13.26 21.20
CA LYS A 38 2.40 14.40 22.02
C LYS A 38 3.64 13.98 22.80
N ILE A 39 4.78 14.58 22.47
CA ILE A 39 6.05 14.34 23.15
C ILE A 39 5.92 14.94 24.55
N LEU A 40 5.95 14.08 25.58
CA LEU A 40 5.89 14.37 27.02
C LEU A 40 4.54 14.84 27.58
N SER A 41 3.70 13.88 27.95
CA SER A 41 2.68 14.07 29.00
C SER A 41 2.62 12.83 29.88
N PHE A 42 3.07 12.97 31.12
CA PHE A 42 2.98 11.97 32.20
C PHE A 42 1.53 11.80 32.71
N SER A 43 0.55 11.73 31.81
CA SER A 43 -0.86 11.48 32.14
C SER A 43 -1.62 10.97 30.91
N ASN A 44 -2.78 10.35 31.15
CA ASN A 44 -3.68 9.71 30.17
C ASN A 44 -4.04 10.63 28.98
N GLU A 45 -3.20 10.73 27.95
CA GLU A 45 -3.47 11.63 26.83
C GLU A 45 -4.07 10.90 25.61
N ASP A 46 -5.17 11.47 25.11
CA ASP A 46 -5.84 11.13 23.86
C ASP A 46 -4.99 11.63 22.67
N TYR A 47 -4.72 10.79 21.67
CA TYR A 47 -4.01 11.17 20.46
C TYR A 47 -4.96 11.85 19.47
N ILE A 48 -4.53 12.90 18.78
CA ILE A 48 -5.32 13.51 17.70
C ILE A 48 -4.69 13.13 16.35
N VAL A 49 -5.49 12.48 15.51
CA VAL A 49 -5.17 12.21 14.11
C VAL A 49 -5.49 13.46 13.31
N LYS A 50 -4.50 13.96 12.59
CA LYS A 50 -4.59 15.18 11.77
C LYS A 50 -4.25 14.87 10.32
N ASP A 51 -4.54 15.77 9.38
CA ASP A 51 -3.96 15.69 8.05
C ASP A 51 -2.62 16.43 7.95
N VAL A 52 -2.07 16.50 6.74
CA VAL A 52 -0.82 17.20 6.42
C VAL A 52 -0.94 18.73 6.52
N GLU A 53 -2.15 19.27 6.44
CA GLU A 53 -2.43 20.71 6.58
C GLU A 53 -2.63 21.10 8.06
N GLY A 54 -2.82 20.11 8.92
CA GLY A 54 -2.95 20.27 10.38
C GLY A 54 -4.39 20.20 10.89
N GLU A 55 -5.35 19.96 10.00
CA GLU A 55 -6.76 19.78 10.34
C GLU A 55 -6.97 18.48 11.09
N SER A 56 -7.81 18.50 12.13
CA SER A 56 -8.01 17.35 13.01
C SER A 56 -9.20 16.51 12.54
N TYR A 57 -9.05 15.18 12.56
CA TYR A 57 -10.10 14.25 12.09
C TYR A 57 -10.63 13.36 13.21
N PHE A 58 -9.72 12.79 14.02
CA PHE A 58 -10.09 11.79 15.01
C PHE A 58 -9.33 11.97 16.32
N LYS A 59 -9.98 11.58 17.41
CA LYS A 59 -9.35 11.39 18.72
C LYS A 59 -9.20 9.90 18.97
N CYS A 60 -8.00 9.45 19.35
CA CYS A 60 -7.72 8.06 19.69
C CYS A 60 -7.40 7.97 21.18
N LYS A 61 -8.19 7.22 21.94
CA LYS A 61 -8.03 7.03 23.38
C LYS A 61 -7.52 5.63 23.69
N GLY A 62 -6.53 5.53 24.59
CA GLY A 62 -5.97 4.25 25.07
C GLY A 62 -4.50 4.38 25.44
N LYS A 63 -4.05 3.62 26.46
CA LYS A 63 -2.66 3.70 26.96
C LYS A 63 -1.65 3.32 25.87
N ALA A 64 -0.64 4.16 25.68
CA ALA A 64 0.57 3.84 24.91
C ALA A 64 1.21 2.55 25.45
N PHE A 65 1.65 1.65 24.58
CA PHE A 65 2.48 0.48 24.92
C PHE A 65 1.91 -0.61 25.85
N SER A 66 0.63 -0.57 26.28
CA SER A 66 0.00 -1.70 26.98
C SER A 66 -0.49 -2.77 26.01
N ILE A 67 0.07 -3.98 26.10
CA ILE A 67 -0.25 -5.16 25.28
C ILE A 67 -1.67 -5.73 25.57
N ARG A 68 -2.42 -5.17 26.53
CA ARG A 68 -3.74 -5.66 26.97
C ARG A 68 -4.95 -4.79 26.58
N ASP A 69 -4.78 -3.53 26.21
CA ASP A 69 -5.88 -2.56 26.34
C ASP A 69 -6.51 -2.13 25.00
N LYS A 70 -7.85 -2.06 25.01
CA LYS A 70 -8.68 -1.55 23.93
C LYS A 70 -8.20 -0.16 23.49
N LYS A 71 -8.24 0.09 22.18
CA LYS A 71 -8.06 1.44 21.61
C LYS A 71 -9.39 1.93 21.09
N PHE A 72 -9.77 3.15 21.46
CA PHE A 72 -11.01 3.76 21.05
C PHE A 72 -10.72 4.87 20.06
N LEU A 73 -11.48 4.95 18.98
CA LEU A 73 -11.45 6.05 18.04
C LEU A 73 -12.77 6.82 18.16
N HIS A 74 -12.67 8.12 18.32
CA HIS A 74 -13.79 9.06 18.40
C HIS A 74 -13.63 10.15 17.35
N ASP A 75 -14.74 10.81 16.99
CA ASP A 75 -14.66 12.08 16.26
C ASP A 75 -14.26 13.23 17.20
N LEU A 76 -14.17 14.44 16.65
CA LEU A 76 -13.77 15.63 17.41
C LEU A 76 -14.76 15.98 18.53
N ASP A 77 -16.02 15.58 18.39
CA ASP A 77 -17.09 15.81 19.37
C ASP A 77 -17.15 14.71 20.45
N ASN A 78 -16.19 13.76 20.43
CA ASN A 78 -16.13 12.57 21.28
C ASN A 78 -17.22 11.52 21.01
N ASN A 79 -17.91 11.56 19.86
CA ASN A 79 -18.80 10.47 19.49
C ASN A 79 -17.96 9.25 19.10
N PRO A 80 -18.32 8.05 19.58
CA PRO A 80 -17.53 6.84 19.33
C PRO A 80 -17.67 6.38 17.88
N ILE A 81 -16.52 6.10 17.25
CA ILE A 81 -16.42 5.61 15.87
C ILE A 81 -16.19 4.10 15.86
N LEU A 82 -15.09 3.65 16.47
CA LEU A 82 -14.74 2.24 16.53
C LEU A 82 -13.88 1.92 17.75
N THR A 83 -13.87 0.66 18.13
CA THR A 83 -12.95 0.11 19.13
C THR A 83 -12.10 -1.00 18.53
N ILE A 84 -10.78 -0.93 18.73
CA ILE A 84 -9.82 -1.98 18.41
C ILE A 84 -9.49 -2.73 19.68
N GLN A 85 -9.71 -4.04 19.71
CA GLN A 85 -9.43 -4.86 20.89
C GLN A 85 -8.59 -6.08 20.55
N ASN A 86 -7.51 -6.30 21.32
CA ASN A 86 -6.75 -7.55 21.27
C ASN A 86 -7.63 -8.70 21.78
N LYS A 87 -7.63 -9.83 21.06
CA LYS A 87 -8.20 -11.06 21.61
C LYS A 87 -7.16 -11.68 22.56
N ILE A 88 -7.39 -11.51 23.87
CA ILE A 88 -6.48 -11.88 24.99
C ILE A 88 -6.01 -13.35 24.93
N PHE A 89 -6.78 -14.23 24.26
CA PHE A 89 -6.49 -15.66 24.11
C PHE A 89 -6.19 -16.13 22.67
N SER A 90 -5.87 -15.23 21.73
CA SER A 90 -5.48 -15.65 20.38
C SER A 90 -3.97 -15.87 20.27
N LEU A 91 -3.56 -17.10 19.94
CA LEU A 91 -2.16 -17.48 19.64
C LEU A 91 -1.54 -16.65 18.50
N LYS A 92 -2.35 -15.94 17.72
CA LYS A 92 -1.93 -15.17 16.54
C LYS A 92 -1.90 -13.66 16.73
N GLY A 93 -2.19 -13.13 17.93
CA GLY A 93 -2.21 -11.68 18.17
C GLY A 93 -3.26 -10.93 17.32
N GLN A 94 -4.38 -11.59 17.00
CA GLN A 94 -5.47 -11.02 16.21
C GLN A 94 -6.22 -9.96 17.03
N MET A 95 -6.60 -8.88 16.37
CA MET A 95 -7.43 -7.81 16.92
C MET A 95 -8.81 -7.81 16.26
N THR A 96 -9.83 -7.44 17.02
CA THR A 96 -11.20 -7.28 16.53
C THR A 96 -11.55 -5.80 16.50
N LEU A 97 -12.22 -5.38 15.43
CA LEU A 97 -12.82 -4.06 15.27
C LEU A 97 -14.29 -4.12 15.67
N TYR A 98 -14.73 -3.21 16.54
CA TYR A 98 -16.13 -3.08 16.95
C TYR A 98 -16.69 -1.70 16.62
N ASP A 99 -18.00 -1.64 16.40
CA ASP A 99 -18.76 -0.41 16.13
C ASP A 99 -18.94 0.38 17.43
N GLY A 100 -18.48 1.63 17.46
CA GLY A 100 -18.51 2.47 18.67
C GLY A 100 -17.58 1.97 19.79
N ASN A 101 -18.00 2.16 21.05
CA ASN A 101 -17.23 1.80 22.25
C ASN A 101 -17.49 0.35 22.73
N ASP A 102 -18.59 -0.25 22.25
CA ASP A 102 -19.07 -1.52 22.77
C ASP A 102 -18.47 -2.69 22.00
N SER A 103 -18.14 -3.77 22.71
CA SER A 103 -17.65 -5.01 22.09
C SER A 103 -18.78 -5.89 21.50
N SER A 104 -19.93 -5.30 21.19
CA SER A 104 -21.16 -6.03 20.81
C SER A 104 -21.26 -6.30 19.31
N LYS A 105 -20.91 -5.31 18.48
CA LYS A 105 -21.05 -5.37 17.03
C LYS A 105 -19.69 -5.37 16.34
N VAL A 106 -19.32 -6.51 15.76
CA VAL A 106 -18.04 -6.67 15.05
C VAL A 106 -18.12 -6.01 13.68
N LEU A 107 -17.18 -5.09 13.40
CA LEU A 107 -16.99 -4.48 12.08
C LEU A 107 -15.98 -5.26 11.23
N GLY A 108 -15.03 -5.92 11.88
CA GLY A 108 -13.93 -6.57 11.18
C GLY A 108 -12.86 -7.14 12.10
N LYS A 109 -11.77 -7.61 11.49
CA LYS A 109 -10.63 -8.22 12.16
C LYS A 109 -9.33 -7.70 11.56
N ILE A 110 -8.34 -7.49 12.42
CA ILE A 110 -6.97 -7.20 12.02
C ILE A 110 -6.11 -8.41 12.39
N THR A 111 -5.45 -8.99 11.40
CA THR A 111 -4.66 -10.21 11.56
C THR A 111 -3.19 -9.93 11.25
N PRO A 112 -2.25 -10.23 12.17
CA PRO A 112 -0.83 -10.22 11.87
C PRO A 112 -0.47 -11.31 10.87
N ASN A 113 0.26 -10.96 9.81
CA ASN A 113 0.71 -11.92 8.80
C ASN A 113 1.95 -12.73 9.24
N SER A 114 2.64 -12.29 10.30
CA SER A 114 3.77 -13.02 10.90
C SER A 114 3.89 -12.66 12.38
N LEU A 115 4.34 -13.62 13.19
CA LEU A 115 4.58 -13.48 14.64
C LEU A 115 6.02 -13.09 14.98
N LEU A 116 6.96 -13.19 14.03
CA LEU A 116 8.41 -13.15 14.30
C LEU A 116 9.15 -11.94 13.68
N VAL A 117 8.59 -11.27 12.67
CA VAL A 117 9.23 -10.15 11.95
C VAL A 117 8.23 -9.00 11.75
N LYS A 118 8.71 -7.75 11.72
CA LYS A 118 7.96 -6.47 11.60
C LYS A 118 6.54 -6.66 11.01
N LYS A 119 5.53 -6.39 11.85
CA LYS A 119 4.13 -6.82 11.70
C LYS A 119 3.46 -6.15 10.50
N LYS A 120 3.40 -6.85 9.36
CA LYS A 120 2.37 -6.57 8.36
C LYS A 120 1.01 -7.02 8.93
N LEU A 121 0.06 -6.10 9.01
CA LEU A 121 -1.31 -6.35 9.45
C LEU A 121 -2.22 -6.40 8.23
N THR A 122 -3.08 -7.42 8.16
CA THR A 122 -4.16 -7.49 7.16
C THR A 122 -5.46 -7.13 7.85
N VAL A 123 -6.22 -6.21 7.26
CA VAL A 123 -7.56 -5.84 7.74
C VAL A 123 -8.60 -6.56 6.90
N GLN A 124 -9.60 -7.13 7.57
CA GLN A 124 -10.83 -7.63 6.96
C GLN A 124 -12.00 -6.91 7.61
N PHE A 125 -12.98 -6.46 6.84
CA PHE A 125 -14.15 -5.77 7.38
C PHE A 125 -15.42 -6.10 6.58
N HIS A 126 -16.58 -5.86 7.20
CA HIS A 126 -17.86 -6.01 6.53
C HIS A 126 -18.25 -4.72 5.83
N ASN A 127 -18.50 -4.78 4.52
CA ASN A 127 -19.00 -3.65 3.76
C ASN A 127 -20.48 -3.42 4.09
N LYS A 128 -20.82 -2.28 4.70
CA LYS A 128 -22.20 -1.94 5.08
C LYS A 128 -23.13 -1.78 3.87
N THR A 129 -22.61 -1.52 2.68
CA THR A 129 -23.41 -1.32 1.46
C THR A 129 -23.73 -2.63 0.76
N THR A 130 -22.83 -3.62 0.78
CA THR A 130 -23.05 -4.91 0.08
C THR A 130 -23.33 -6.07 1.01
N GLY A 131 -22.90 -5.99 2.27
CA GLY A 131 -22.90 -7.10 3.24
C GLY A 131 -21.69 -8.03 3.12
N ASP A 132 -20.86 -7.85 2.09
CA ASP A 132 -19.72 -8.73 1.81
C ASP A 132 -18.54 -8.48 2.77
N ILE A 133 -17.71 -9.50 2.94
CA ILE A 133 -16.44 -9.38 3.67
C ILE A 133 -15.35 -8.93 2.70
N GLU A 134 -14.77 -7.78 2.99
CA GLU A 134 -13.70 -7.15 2.21
C GLU A 134 -12.35 -7.44 2.85
N ASN A 135 -11.34 -7.71 2.03
CA ASN A 135 -9.96 -7.93 2.48
C ASN A 135 -8.93 -7.42 1.47
N ASP A 136 -7.76 -7.02 1.97
CA ASP A 136 -6.63 -6.65 1.11
C ASP A 136 -6.09 -7.91 0.40
N LYS A 137 -6.29 -7.99 -0.92
CA LYS A 137 -5.88 -9.13 -1.74
C LYS A 137 -4.40 -9.04 -2.08
N ASN A 138 -3.56 -9.75 -1.32
CA ASN A 138 -2.10 -9.74 -1.46
C ASN A 138 -1.54 -10.30 -2.80
N TYR A 139 -2.38 -10.95 -3.61
CA TYR A 139 -1.99 -11.65 -4.85
C TYR A 139 -2.69 -11.10 -6.08
N VAL A 140 -3.03 -9.82 -6.07
CA VAL A 140 -3.59 -9.17 -7.26
C VAL A 140 -2.70 -8.03 -7.75
N LEU A 141 -2.80 -7.69 -9.03
CA LEU A 141 -2.25 -6.47 -9.62
C LEU A 141 -3.38 -5.72 -10.31
N ARG A 142 -3.60 -4.46 -9.92
CA ARG A 142 -4.67 -3.64 -10.48
C ARG A 142 -4.22 -2.88 -11.72
N PHE A 143 -4.99 -3.03 -12.78
CA PHE A 143 -4.98 -2.23 -13.99
C PHE A 143 -6.21 -1.31 -14.00
N GLU A 144 -6.32 -0.41 -14.96
CA GLU A 144 -7.45 0.53 -15.05
C GLU A 144 -8.80 -0.17 -15.32
N ASP A 145 -8.78 -1.25 -16.11
CA ASP A 145 -9.97 -1.94 -16.59
C ASP A 145 -10.19 -3.32 -15.93
N CYS A 146 -9.20 -3.84 -15.21
CA CYS A 146 -9.29 -5.15 -14.58
C CYS A 146 -8.34 -5.32 -13.39
N VAL A 147 -8.55 -6.38 -12.62
CA VAL A 147 -7.63 -6.87 -11.59
C VAL A 147 -7.08 -8.21 -12.05
N TYR A 148 -5.76 -8.34 -12.17
CA TYR A 148 -5.12 -9.62 -12.46
C TYR A 148 -4.85 -10.38 -11.16
N ASP A 149 -5.47 -11.55 -11.00
CA ASP A 149 -5.30 -12.42 -9.84
C ASP A 149 -4.22 -13.47 -10.13
N PHE A 150 -3.10 -13.43 -9.42
CA PHE A 150 -1.97 -14.35 -9.63
C PHE A 150 -2.26 -15.78 -9.15
N ASN A 151 -3.21 -15.99 -8.25
CA ASN A 151 -3.63 -17.32 -7.84
C ASN A 151 -4.49 -17.96 -8.91
N LYS A 152 -5.44 -17.20 -9.48
CA LYS A 152 -6.31 -17.66 -10.58
C LYS A 152 -5.61 -17.63 -11.95
N LYS A 153 -4.50 -16.90 -12.05
CA LYS A 153 -3.76 -16.64 -13.30
C LYS A 153 -4.67 -16.07 -14.41
N ALA A 154 -5.56 -15.16 -14.02
CA ALA A 154 -6.55 -14.59 -14.91
C ALA A 154 -6.86 -13.13 -14.55
N SER A 155 -7.20 -12.34 -15.57
CA SER A 155 -7.78 -11.00 -15.38
C SER A 155 -9.26 -11.12 -15.02
N CYS A 156 -9.66 -10.51 -13.92
CA CYS A 156 -11.05 -10.39 -13.48
C CYS A 156 -11.52 -8.93 -13.60
N PRO A 157 -12.84 -8.69 -13.79
CA PRO A 157 -13.37 -7.32 -13.74
C PRO A 157 -13.11 -6.71 -12.36
N VAL A 158 -12.85 -5.40 -12.32
CA VAL A 158 -12.62 -4.67 -11.05
C VAL A 158 -13.90 -4.70 -10.22
N LEU A 159 -13.82 -5.23 -9.01
CA LEU A 159 -14.88 -5.13 -8.02
C LEU A 159 -14.51 -4.08 -6.96
N PRO A 160 -15.49 -3.34 -6.40
CA PRO A 160 -15.25 -2.48 -5.24
C PRO A 160 -14.54 -3.22 -4.09
N SER A 161 -14.79 -4.53 -4.00
CA SER A 161 -14.21 -5.46 -3.02
C SER A 161 -12.73 -5.79 -3.18
N ASP A 162 -12.11 -5.44 -4.31
CA ASP A 162 -10.70 -5.77 -4.57
C ASP A 162 -9.71 -4.90 -3.79
N PHE A 163 -10.18 -3.88 -3.05
CA PHE A 163 -9.40 -3.00 -2.15
C PHE A 163 -7.94 -2.74 -2.58
N CYS A 164 -7.76 -2.20 -3.77
CA CYS A 164 -6.42 -1.88 -4.29
C CYS A 164 -6.12 -0.39 -4.10
N LEU A 165 -5.17 -0.08 -3.22
CA LEU A 165 -4.70 1.29 -2.98
C LEU A 165 -3.80 1.85 -4.09
N LYS A 166 -3.34 1.00 -5.01
CA LYS A 166 -2.39 1.34 -6.08
C LYS A 166 -2.81 0.71 -7.40
N SER A 167 -2.42 1.32 -8.50
CA SER A 167 -2.71 0.84 -9.86
C SER A 167 -1.46 0.91 -10.74
N THR A 168 -1.46 0.16 -11.84
CA THR A 168 -0.44 0.32 -12.88
C THR A 168 -0.68 1.57 -13.74
N ASN A 169 -1.88 2.18 -13.66
CA ASN A 169 -2.29 3.37 -14.43
C ASN A 169 -2.29 3.16 -15.95
N TYR A 170 -2.61 1.94 -16.39
CA TYR A 170 -2.93 1.63 -17.77
C TYR A 170 -3.85 0.41 -17.83
N LYS A 171 -4.52 0.22 -18.97
CA LYS A 171 -5.40 -0.94 -19.22
C LYS A 171 -4.60 -2.22 -19.42
N TYR A 172 -5.13 -3.33 -18.93
CA TYR A 172 -4.48 -4.63 -19.06
C TYR A 172 -4.37 -5.04 -20.54
N TYR A 173 -3.12 -5.25 -20.97
CA TYR A 173 -2.85 -5.68 -22.33
C TYR A 173 -3.10 -7.19 -22.45
N ARG A 174 -4.06 -7.61 -23.28
CA ARG A 174 -4.44 -9.03 -23.42
C ARG A 174 -3.63 -9.78 -24.48
N GLU A 175 -3.06 -9.07 -25.45
CA GLU A 175 -2.42 -9.67 -26.62
C GLU A 175 -0.92 -9.36 -26.71
N HIS A 176 -0.07 -10.23 -26.18
CA HIS A 176 1.38 -9.95 -26.09
C HIS A 176 2.21 -10.37 -27.32
N ARG A 177 1.59 -10.65 -28.48
CA ARG A 177 2.32 -11.24 -29.62
C ARG A 177 3.46 -10.31 -30.09
N GLY A 178 4.67 -10.86 -30.20
CA GLY A 178 5.88 -10.15 -30.64
C GLY A 178 6.63 -9.37 -29.55
N LYS A 179 5.94 -8.79 -28.55
CA LYS A 179 6.57 -7.94 -27.52
C LYS A 179 7.49 -8.70 -26.56
N ILE A 180 7.20 -9.96 -26.29
CA ILE A 180 8.05 -10.80 -25.43
C ILE A 180 9.45 -10.98 -26.02
N ALA A 181 9.55 -11.13 -27.34
CA ALA A 181 10.85 -11.29 -28.01
C ALA A 181 11.67 -9.98 -27.96
N GLU A 182 11.01 -8.83 -28.13
CA GLU A 182 11.61 -7.51 -28.01
C GLU A 182 12.20 -7.28 -26.60
N VAL A 183 11.43 -7.56 -25.54
CA VAL A 183 11.89 -7.44 -24.15
C VAL A 183 13.04 -8.41 -23.87
N LYS A 184 12.96 -9.65 -24.36
CA LYS A 184 14.06 -10.62 -24.20
C LYS A 184 15.35 -10.16 -24.89
N ARG A 185 15.24 -9.54 -26.06
CA ARG A 185 16.40 -8.96 -26.77
C ARG A 185 17.01 -7.81 -25.97
N PHE A 186 16.17 -6.88 -25.51
CA PHE A 186 16.60 -5.77 -24.65
C PHE A 186 17.35 -6.24 -23.39
N LEU A 187 16.87 -7.29 -22.72
CA LEU A 187 17.57 -7.86 -21.56
C LEU A 187 18.94 -8.48 -21.93
N LYS A 188 19.07 -9.07 -23.11
CA LYS A 188 20.36 -9.58 -23.62
C LYS A 188 21.32 -8.47 -23.99
N ASP A 189 20.80 -7.33 -24.45
CA ASP A 189 21.62 -6.16 -24.76
C ASP A 189 22.22 -5.52 -23.48
N ILE A 190 21.51 -5.64 -22.34
CA ILE A 190 21.97 -5.11 -21.04
C ILE A 190 22.82 -6.11 -20.25
N PHE A 191 22.43 -7.39 -20.24
CA PHE A 191 23.07 -8.42 -19.41
C PHE A 191 23.75 -9.48 -20.28
N VAL A 192 25.07 -9.63 -20.11
CA VAL A 192 25.89 -10.52 -20.94
C VAL A 192 25.62 -12.01 -20.70
N LYS A 193 25.37 -12.41 -19.45
CA LYS A 193 25.20 -13.83 -19.06
C LYS A 193 23.72 -14.21 -19.02
N ASP A 194 23.34 -15.27 -19.74
CA ASP A 194 21.95 -15.79 -19.75
C ASP A 194 21.45 -16.17 -18.34
N GLU A 195 22.33 -16.64 -17.45
CA GLU A 195 21.98 -16.92 -16.05
C GLU A 195 21.59 -15.65 -15.28
N LEU A 196 22.29 -14.54 -15.53
CA LEU A 196 21.97 -13.25 -14.92
C LEU A 196 20.62 -12.74 -15.42
N ILE A 197 20.32 -12.89 -16.72
CA ILE A 197 19.01 -12.55 -17.27
C ILE A 197 17.90 -13.34 -16.57
N LYS A 198 18.07 -14.66 -16.40
CA LYS A 198 17.10 -15.49 -15.68
C LYS A 198 16.89 -14.99 -14.24
N TYR A 199 17.96 -14.62 -13.56
CA TYR A 199 17.89 -14.07 -12.20
C TYR A 199 17.18 -12.72 -12.15
N VAL A 200 17.50 -11.80 -13.06
CA VAL A 200 16.84 -10.48 -13.16
C VAL A 200 15.35 -10.65 -13.44
N VAL A 201 14.97 -11.50 -14.39
CA VAL A 201 13.56 -11.81 -14.69
C VAL A 201 12.86 -12.40 -13.47
N LYS A 202 13.53 -13.24 -12.68
CA LYS A 202 12.98 -13.78 -11.42
C LYS A 202 12.73 -12.67 -10.40
N ILE A 203 13.61 -11.69 -10.29
CA ILE A 203 13.41 -10.53 -9.41
C ILE A 203 12.24 -9.68 -9.91
N LEU A 204 12.18 -9.35 -11.20
CA LEU A 204 11.06 -8.62 -11.78
C LEU A 204 9.72 -9.35 -11.57
N ALA A 205 9.68 -10.67 -11.73
CA ALA A 205 8.49 -11.45 -11.45
C ALA A 205 8.11 -11.39 -9.95
N SER A 206 9.09 -11.31 -9.06
CA SER A 206 8.83 -11.20 -7.62
C SER A 206 8.16 -9.87 -7.24
N THR A 207 8.48 -8.77 -7.94
CA THR A 207 7.86 -7.45 -7.71
C THR A 207 6.43 -7.37 -8.22
N LEU A 208 5.98 -8.31 -9.04
CA LEU A 208 4.57 -8.38 -9.45
C LEU A 208 3.65 -8.81 -8.30
N THR A 209 4.18 -9.28 -7.18
CA THR A 209 3.39 -9.62 -5.99
C THR A 209 3.91 -8.88 -4.79
N LEU A 210 3.08 -8.70 -3.76
CA LEU A 210 3.50 -7.93 -2.61
C LEU A 210 4.55 -8.67 -1.76
N GLY A 211 5.57 -7.93 -1.33
CA GLY A 211 6.62 -8.37 -0.40
C GLY A 211 7.94 -8.74 -1.07
N ASN A 212 9.05 -8.44 -0.38
CA ASN A 212 10.40 -8.83 -0.82
C ASN A 212 10.67 -10.31 -0.51
N LYS A 213 10.02 -11.21 -1.27
CA LYS A 213 10.09 -12.67 -1.09
C LYS A 213 11.52 -13.21 -1.23
N LEU A 214 12.31 -12.58 -2.09
CA LEU A 214 13.70 -12.97 -2.36
C LEU A 214 14.70 -12.32 -1.40
N ARG A 215 14.25 -11.40 -0.53
CA ARG A 215 15.09 -10.59 0.35
C ARG A 215 16.28 -9.96 -0.39
N SER A 216 16.04 -9.55 -1.63
CA SER A 216 17.07 -9.03 -2.53
C SER A 216 17.07 -7.50 -2.54
N ILE A 217 18.27 -6.94 -2.66
CA ILE A 217 18.52 -5.54 -3.04
C ILE A 217 19.45 -5.61 -4.25
N LEU A 218 19.12 -4.89 -5.32
CA LEU A 218 19.88 -4.87 -6.55
C LEU A 218 20.66 -3.56 -6.67
N PHE A 219 21.94 -3.66 -6.95
CA PHE A 219 22.80 -2.53 -7.30
C PHE A 219 23.23 -2.66 -8.75
N PHE A 220 22.86 -1.68 -9.58
CA PHE A 220 23.30 -1.59 -10.96
C PHE A 220 24.53 -0.67 -11.02
N ILE A 221 25.73 -1.25 -10.89
CA ILE A 221 27.00 -0.50 -10.87
C ILE A 221 27.66 -0.61 -12.25
N ASP A 222 27.98 0.52 -12.85
CA ASP A 222 28.56 0.66 -14.20
C ASP A 222 28.74 2.14 -14.51
N SER A 223 29.82 2.49 -15.20
CA SER A 223 30.13 3.84 -15.64
C SER A 223 29.72 4.02 -17.10
N GLY A 224 28.53 4.58 -17.37
CA GLY A 224 28.11 4.95 -18.73
C GLY A 224 26.61 4.83 -19.04
N ARG A 225 26.24 5.09 -20.30
CA ARG A 225 24.87 4.96 -20.85
C ARG A 225 24.58 3.51 -21.30
N ASN A 226 24.57 2.58 -20.36
CA ASN A 226 24.41 1.14 -20.65
C ASN A 226 22.97 0.63 -20.46
N GLY A 227 21.97 1.49 -20.65
CA GLY A 227 20.54 1.09 -20.59
C GLY A 227 19.94 0.96 -19.19
N LYS A 228 20.68 1.25 -18.11
CA LYS A 228 20.16 1.20 -16.73
C LYS A 228 18.94 2.07 -16.51
N MET A 229 19.02 3.34 -16.94
CA MET A 229 17.91 4.29 -16.81
C MET A 229 16.71 3.84 -17.64
N THR A 230 16.93 3.26 -18.82
CA THR A 230 15.87 2.67 -19.63
C THR A 230 15.22 1.48 -18.92
N PHE A 231 16.02 0.62 -18.27
CA PHE A 231 15.52 -0.51 -17.50
C PHE A 231 14.71 -0.08 -16.27
N THR A 232 15.20 0.91 -15.50
CA THR A 232 14.46 1.45 -14.35
C THR A 232 13.19 2.16 -14.81
N ASN A 233 13.22 2.93 -15.89
CA ASN A 233 12.03 3.57 -16.46
C ASN A 233 11.02 2.55 -16.97
N MET A 234 11.46 1.49 -17.64
CA MET A 234 10.58 0.38 -18.04
C MET A 234 9.88 -0.22 -16.81
N LEU A 235 10.60 -0.42 -15.71
CA LEU A 235 10.03 -0.95 -14.48
C LEU A 235 9.03 0.02 -13.83
N ARG A 236 9.35 1.32 -13.79
CA ARG A 236 8.44 2.38 -13.32
C ARG A 236 7.14 2.39 -14.12
N LEU A 237 7.23 2.40 -15.45
CA LEU A 237 6.08 2.42 -16.34
C LEU A 237 5.26 1.14 -16.25
N ALA A 238 5.90 -0.03 -16.11
CA ALA A 238 5.20 -1.31 -15.98
C ALA A 238 4.41 -1.42 -14.66
N LEU A 239 4.94 -0.86 -13.57
CA LEU A 239 4.37 -0.96 -12.23
C LEU A 239 3.53 0.24 -11.80
N GLY A 240 3.57 1.38 -12.49
CA GLY A 240 2.81 2.57 -12.11
C GLY A 240 3.04 2.96 -10.65
N ASP A 241 1.95 3.15 -9.89
CA ASP A 241 1.98 3.56 -8.47
C ASP A 241 2.74 2.57 -7.57
N TYR A 242 2.87 1.32 -8.01
CA TYR A 242 3.60 0.28 -7.27
C TYR A 242 5.12 0.48 -7.27
N ALA A 243 5.65 1.35 -8.14
CA ALA A 243 7.07 1.71 -8.16
C ALA A 243 7.31 3.05 -7.44
N ALA A 244 7.88 2.97 -6.24
CA ALA A 244 8.24 4.15 -5.47
C ALA A 244 9.62 4.69 -5.86
N THR A 245 9.80 6.01 -5.71
CA THR A 245 11.07 6.71 -5.90
C THR A 245 11.47 7.42 -4.62
N PRO A 246 11.77 6.67 -3.54
CA PRO A 246 12.20 7.28 -2.29
C PRO A 246 13.50 8.05 -2.47
N ASN A 247 13.68 9.12 -1.69
CA ASN A 247 14.98 9.78 -1.58
C ASN A 247 16.02 8.80 -1.03
N VAL A 248 17.20 8.73 -1.65
CA VAL A 248 18.26 7.80 -1.26
C VAL A 248 18.75 7.98 0.18
N SER A 249 18.60 9.17 0.76
CA SER A 249 18.85 9.43 2.18
C SER A 249 18.00 8.58 3.13
N LEU A 250 16.87 8.01 2.68
CA LEU A 250 16.11 7.04 3.46
C LEU A 250 16.89 5.77 3.76
N PHE A 251 17.84 5.41 2.90
CA PHE A 251 18.69 4.23 3.05
C PHE A 251 20.08 4.56 3.59
N LEU A 252 20.56 5.79 3.35
CA LEU A 252 21.92 6.23 3.70
C LEU A 252 22.00 7.15 4.92
N GLY A 253 20.89 7.80 5.31
CA GLY A 253 20.84 8.76 6.39
C GLY A 253 20.87 8.12 7.78
N LYS A 254 21.18 8.93 8.80
CA LYS A 254 21.05 8.49 10.20
C LYS A 254 19.58 8.13 10.47
N SER A 255 19.36 6.97 11.10
CA SER A 255 18.01 6.52 11.46
C SER A 255 17.28 7.64 12.20
N VAL A 256 16.10 8.02 11.69
CA VAL A 256 15.18 8.86 12.45
C VAL A 256 14.79 8.07 13.71
N THR A 257 14.75 8.73 14.88
CA THR A 257 14.24 8.09 16.09
C THR A 257 12.82 7.58 15.84
N ALA A 258 12.52 6.37 16.31
CA ALA A 258 11.27 5.65 16.03
C ALA A 258 10.00 6.41 16.49
N ASP A 259 10.17 7.45 17.29
CA ASP A 259 9.12 8.21 17.96
C ASP A 259 8.49 9.31 17.07
N LYS A 260 9.01 9.53 15.86
CA LYS A 260 8.44 10.49 14.90
C LYS A 260 7.95 9.79 13.64
N PRO A 261 6.73 10.09 13.15
CA PRO A 261 6.31 9.68 11.81
C PRO A 261 7.37 10.14 10.81
N SER A 262 7.73 9.28 9.86
CA SER A 262 8.66 9.63 8.79
C SER A 262 7.86 9.83 7.50
N PRO A 263 7.52 11.09 7.14
CA PRO A 263 6.69 11.38 5.95
C PRO A 263 7.34 10.85 4.67
N HIS A 264 8.67 10.79 4.64
CA HIS A 264 9.44 10.22 3.53
C HIS A 264 9.17 8.71 3.30
N MET A 265 8.59 7.99 4.26
CA MET A 265 8.19 6.59 4.09
C MET A 265 6.80 6.40 3.47
N ILE A 266 6.03 7.48 3.28
CA ILE A 266 4.67 7.42 2.71
C ILE A 266 4.72 6.81 1.30
N ASP A 267 5.69 7.22 0.48
CA ASP A 267 5.85 6.72 -0.89
C ASP A 267 6.08 5.20 -0.95
N LEU A 268 6.58 4.60 0.14
CA LEU A 268 6.82 3.17 0.25
C LEU A 268 5.56 2.37 0.63
N ASN A 269 4.49 3.04 1.06
CA ASN A 269 3.26 2.37 1.46
C ASN A 269 2.68 1.57 0.26
N ASN A 270 2.49 0.26 0.43
CA ASN A 270 2.01 -0.67 -0.60
C ASN A 270 2.82 -0.69 -1.93
N SER A 271 4.00 -0.09 -1.95
CA SER A 271 4.92 -0.17 -3.09
C SER A 271 5.49 -1.58 -3.20
N ARG A 272 5.63 -2.08 -4.44
CA ARG A 272 6.23 -3.40 -4.71
C ARG A 272 7.71 -3.31 -5.06
N VAL A 273 8.16 -2.15 -5.51
CA VAL A 273 9.57 -1.85 -5.73
C VAL A 273 9.88 -0.43 -5.26
N ALA A 274 11.06 -0.26 -4.69
CA ALA A 274 11.66 1.04 -4.45
C ALA A 274 12.86 1.18 -5.38
N ILE A 275 12.87 2.24 -6.20
CA ILE A 275 13.94 2.52 -7.16
C ILE A 275 14.61 3.81 -6.71
N CYS A 276 15.84 3.65 -6.22
CA CYS A 276 16.69 4.76 -5.81
C CYS A 276 17.69 5.05 -6.93
N GLU A 277 17.90 6.33 -7.18
CA GLU A 277 19.03 6.79 -7.97
C GLU A 277 20.09 7.28 -6.98
N GLU A 278 21.36 7.06 -7.32
CA GLU A 278 22.49 7.52 -6.49
C GLU A 278 22.37 9.06 -6.33
N PRO A 279 22.59 9.61 -5.12
CA PRO A 279 22.60 11.06 -5.00
C PRO A 279 23.75 11.57 -5.86
N ASP A 280 23.51 12.64 -6.62
CA ASP A 280 24.61 13.34 -7.30
C ASP A 280 25.69 13.65 -6.26
N CYS A 281 26.87 13.06 -6.42
CA CYS A 281 28.06 13.44 -5.68
C CYS A 281 28.43 14.87 -6.09
N ARG A 282 27.81 15.85 -5.44
CA ARG A 282 28.30 17.23 -5.41
C ARG A 282 29.24 17.39 -4.23
#